data_AF-A0AAW7Y3C9-F1
#
_entry.id   AF-A0AAW7Y3C9-F1
#
_cell.length_a   1.000
_cell.length_b   1.000
_cell.length_c   1.000
_cell.angle_alpha   90.00
_cell.angle_beta   90.00
_cell.angle_gamma   90.00
#
_symmetry.space_group_name_H-M   'P 1'
#
loop_
_entity.id
_entity.type
_entity.pdbx_description
1 polymer ?
#
loop_
_entity_poly.entity_id
_entity_poly.type
_entity_poly.pdbx_seq_one_letter_code
_entity_poly.pdbx_strand_id
1 'polypeptide(L)' 'MTIANKLLSPAIIDQAKKEGVLNALESVYAKAHYARFKRVKWGRDFFDGIQFGDGSLIAVKPGQFNRLMLVAIESDTALA' A
#
# COMPACT_ATOMS: atom_id res chain seq x y z
N MET A 1 -2.68 4.39 -15.86
CA MET A 1 -2.92 3.24 -14.96
C MET A 1 -1.57 2.74 -14.45
N THR A 2 -1.30 2.92 -13.15
CA THR A 2 -0.01 2.59 -12.51
C THR A 2 0.10 1.12 -12.10
N ILE A 3 1.30 0.66 -11.76
CA ILE A 3 1.56 -0.67 -11.20
C ILE A 3 0.75 -0.87 -9.91
N ALA A 4 0.75 0.13 -9.02
CA ALA A 4 -0.04 0.10 -7.78
C ALA A 4 -1.53 -0.14 -8.03
N ASN A 5 -2.13 0.57 -9.00
CA ASN A 5 -3.56 0.42 -9.33
C ASN A 5 -3.88 -0.95 -9.96
N LYS A 6 -2.92 -1.57 -10.66
CA LYS A 6 -3.09 -2.93 -11.21
C LYS A 6 -2.98 -4.01 -10.13
N LEU A 7 -2.07 -3.83 -9.17
CA LEU A 7 -1.80 -4.82 -8.12
C LEU A 7 -2.79 -4.75 -6.96
N LEU A 8 -3.33 -3.56 -6.66
CA LEU A 8 -4.38 -3.39 -5.66
C LEU A 8 -5.75 -3.85 -6.20
N SER A 9 -5.83 -5.15 -6.47
CA SER A 9 -7.04 -5.82 -6.96
C SER A 9 -8.05 -6.07 -5.83
N PRO A 10 -9.33 -6.35 -6.16
CA PRO A 10 -10.33 -6.77 -5.17
C PRO A 10 -9.88 -7.97 -4.31
N ALA A 11 -9.11 -8.89 -4.88
CA ALA A 11 -8.56 -10.03 -4.16
C ALA A 11 -7.60 -9.62 -3.03
N ILE A 12 -6.73 -8.63 -3.27
CA ILE A 12 -5.82 -8.10 -2.25
C ILE A 12 -6.60 -7.33 -1.17
N ILE A 13 -7.64 -6.60 -1.56
CA ILE A 13 -8.52 -5.88 -0.63
C ILE A 13 -9.25 -6.87 0.29
N ASP A 14 -9.78 -7.96 -0.26
CA ASP A 14 -10.45 -8.98 0.54
C ASP A 14 -9.49 -9.78 1.40
N GLN A 15 -8.26 -10.02 0.93
CA GLN A 15 -7.19 -10.57 1.78
C GLN A 15 -6.90 -9.62 2.96
N ALA A 16 -6.77 -8.31 2.71
CA ALA A 16 -6.53 -7.33 3.77
C ALA A 16 -7.63 -7.30 4.84
N LYS A 17 -8.89 -7.57 4.46
CA LYS A 17 -10.02 -7.70 5.40
C LYS A 17 -9.99 -8.99 6.23
N LYS A 18 -9.56 -10.10 5.62
CA LYS A 18 -9.55 -11.44 6.26
C LYS A 18 -8.32 -11.66 7.13
N GLU A 19 -7.17 -11.28 6.61
CA GLU A 19 -5.85 -11.63 7.16
C GLU A 19 -5.14 -10.41 7.75
N GLY A 20 -5.64 -9.20 7.52
CA GLY A 20 -5.03 -7.96 7.97
C GLY A 20 -4.20 -7.27 6.89
N VAL A 21 -4.10 -5.96 7.03
CA VAL A 21 -3.54 -5.04 6.02
C VAL A 21 -2.04 -5.25 5.83
N LEU A 22 -1.29 -5.53 6.91
CA LEU A 22 0.15 -5.78 6.82
C LEU A 22 0.45 -7.11 6.11
N ASN A 23 -0.31 -8.17 6.42
CA ASN A 23 -0.15 -9.47 5.78
C ASN A 23 -0.48 -9.41 4.27
N ALA A 24 -1.50 -8.64 3.91
CA ALA A 24 -1.81 -8.37 2.51
C ALA A 24 -0.71 -7.54 1.82
N LEU A 25 -0.14 -6.52 2.49
CA LEU A 25 0.97 -5.73 1.95
C LEU A 25 2.22 -6.60 1.71
N GLU A 26 2.57 -7.46 2.67
CA GLU A 26 3.68 -8.41 2.55
C GLU A 26 3.45 -9.39 1.41
N SER A 27 2.22 -9.88 1.22
CA SER A 27 1.85 -10.74 0.10
C SER A 27 2.04 -10.06 -1.26
N VAL A 28 1.75 -8.75 -1.35
CA VAL A 28 2.04 -7.98 -2.57
C VAL A 28 3.55 -7.81 -2.76
N TYR A 29 4.28 -7.49 -1.70
CA TYR A 29 5.74 -7.35 -1.74
C TYR A 29 6.43 -8.63 -2.21
N ALA A 30 6.04 -9.79 -1.67
CA ALA A 30 6.59 -11.09 -2.03
C ALA A 30 6.38 -11.44 -3.51
N LYS A 31 5.29 -10.97 -4.13
CA LYS A 31 4.99 -11.18 -5.55
C LYS A 31 5.61 -10.11 -6.46
N ALA A 32 5.93 -8.94 -5.92
CA ALA A 32 6.46 -7.81 -6.66
C ALA A 32 7.98 -7.72 -6.49
N HIS A 33 8.72 -8.56 -7.23
CA HIS A 33 10.20 -8.66 -7.16
C HIS A 33 10.96 -7.33 -7.39
N TYR A 34 10.32 -6.30 -7.95
CA TYR A 34 10.92 -4.99 -8.22
C TYR A 34 10.40 -3.88 -7.29
N ALA A 35 9.55 -4.21 -6.31
CA ALA A 35 9.05 -3.26 -5.33
C ALA A 35 10.10 -3.03 -4.23
N ARG A 36 10.09 -1.84 -3.65
CA ARG A 36 10.94 -1.48 -2.50
C ARG A 36 10.08 -1.08 -1.32
N PHE A 37 10.46 -1.54 -0.14
CA PHE A 37 9.84 -1.08 1.10
C PHE A 37 10.01 0.43 1.26
N LYS A 38 8.97 1.11 1.74
CA LYS A 38 8.96 2.54 1.99
C LYS A 38 8.04 2.90 3.15
N ARG A 39 8.49 3.83 4.00
CA ARG A 39 7.66 4.43 5.05
C ARG A 39 6.89 5.61 4.46
N VAL A 40 5.58 5.59 4.61
CA VAL A 40 4.64 6.60 4.10
C VAL A 40 4.10 7.41 5.27
N LYS A 41 4.21 8.73 5.19
CA LYS A 41 3.75 9.63 6.24
C LYS A 41 2.27 9.93 6.08
N TRP A 42 1.49 9.76 7.14
CA TRP A 42 0.09 10.17 7.23
C TRP A 42 -0.08 11.06 8.46
N GLY A 43 -0.29 12.35 8.25
CA GLY A 43 -0.35 13.33 9.35
C GLY A 43 0.97 13.37 10.12
N ARG A 44 0.97 12.91 11.38
CA ARG A 44 2.15 12.88 12.25
C ARG A 44 2.87 11.53 12.27
N ASP A 45 2.23 10.48 11.77
CA ASP A 45 2.69 9.10 11.91
C ASP A 45 3.22 8.55 10.59
N PHE A 46 4.01 7.48 10.68
CA PHE A 46 4.54 6.76 9.53
C PHE A 46 3.97 5.35 9.50
N PHE A 47 3.61 4.91 8.30
CA PHE A 47 3.02 3.60 8.04
C PHE A 47 3.78 2.91 6.92
N ASP A 48 3.59 1.60 6.81
CA ASP A 48 4.30 0.79 5.83
C ASP A 48 3.70 0.95 4.44
N GLY A 49 4.55 0.84 3.45
CA GLY A 49 4.18 0.86 2.05
C GLY A 49 5.27 0.26 1.18
N ILE A 50 4.93 0.07 -0.08
CA ILE A 50 5.82 -0.46 -1.10
C ILE A 50 5.75 0.46 -2.32
N GLN A 51 6.92 0.85 -2.82
CA GLN A 51 7.08 1.66 -4.01
C GLN A 51 7.48 0.78 -5.20
N PHE A 52 6.85 0.99 -6.33
CA PHE A 52 7.13 0.28 -7.58
C PHE A 52 8.06 1.07 -8.49
N GLY A 53 8.59 0.39 -9.52
CA GLY A 53 9.53 0.99 -10.46
C GLY A 53 8.97 2.17 -11.28
N ASP A 54 7.65 2.29 -11.39
CA ASP A 54 6.97 3.44 -12.03
C ASP A 54 6.76 4.63 -11.07
N GLY A 55 7.26 4.52 -9.83
CA GLY A 55 7.14 5.55 -8.80
C GLY A 55 5.85 5.48 -7.98
N SER A 56 4.85 4.68 -8.41
CA SER A 56 3.59 4.49 -7.69
C SER A 56 3.77 3.66 -6.41
N LEU A 57 2.82 3.74 -5.48
CA LEU A 57 2.90 3.06 -4.20
C LEU A 57 1.61 2.34 -3.83
N ILE A 58 1.74 1.21 -3.13
CA ILE A 58 0.67 0.69 -2.27
C ILE A 58 1.09 0.96 -0.83
N ALA A 59 0.24 1.66 -0.07
CA ALA A 59 0.54 2.06 1.29
C ALA A 59 -0.57 1.69 2.25
N VAL A 60 -0.19 1.43 3.50
CA VAL A 60 -1.12 1.36 4.62
C VAL A 60 -1.55 2.77 4.96
N LYS A 61 -2.84 3.05 4.89
CA LYS A 61 -3.47 4.31 5.31
C LYS A 61 -4.29 4.09 6.57
N PRO A 62 -4.08 4.90 7.63
CA PRO A 62 -5.00 4.92 8.76
C PRO A 62 -6.35 5.51 8.35
N GLY A 63 -7.41 4.79 8.68
CA GLY A 63 -8.81 5.22 8.57
C GLY A 63 -9.40 5.59 9.93
N GLN A 64 -10.72 5.82 9.95
CA GLN A 64 -11.45 6.11 11.19
C GLN A 64 -11.50 4.87 12.10
N PHE A 65 -11.57 5.10 13.42
CA PHE A 65 -11.75 4.06 14.44
C PHE A 65 -10.70 2.93 14.38
N ASN A 66 -9.40 3.29 14.33
CA ASN A 66 -8.27 2.35 14.30
C ASN A 66 -8.30 1.33 13.15
N ARG A 67 -8.99 1.63 12.04
CA ARG A 67 -8.94 0.80 10.85
C ARG A 67 -7.72 1.14 10.02
N LEU A 68 -7.03 0.12 9.53
CA LEU A 68 -6.00 0.27 8.51
C LEU A 68 -6.59 -0.15 7.16
N MET A 69 -6.10 0.44 6.07
CA MET A 69 -6.52 0.11 4.71
C MET A 69 -5.32 0.15 3.78
N LEU A 70 -5.38 -0.62 2.69
CA LEU A 70 -4.44 -0.47 1.58
C LEU A 70 -4.97 0.56 0.58
N VAL A 71 -4.11 1.49 0.18
CA VAL A 71 -4.41 2.48 -0.85
C VAL A 71 -3.33 2.49 -1.91
N ALA A 72 -3.73 2.68 -3.16
CA ALA A 72 -2.82 2.94 -4.26
C ALA A 72 -2.61 4.45 -4.40
N ILE A 73 -1.36 4.87 -4.56
CA ILE A 73 -0.95 6.27 -4.69
C ILE A 73 -0.13 6.39 -5.97
N GLU A 74 -0.44 7.38 -6.81
CA GLU A 74 0.19 7.50 -8.13
C GLU A 74 1.66 7.93 -8.06
N SER A 75 2.01 8.78 -7.09
CA SER A 75 3.39 9.17 -6.81
C SER A 75 3.56 9.67 -5.38
N ASP A 76 4.78 9.65 -4.88
CA ASP A 76 5.12 10.17 -3.54
C ASP A 76 4.80 11.67 -3.41
N THR A 77 4.85 12.41 -4.52
CA THR A 77 4.49 13.84 -4.59
C THR A 77 3.01 14.08 -4.31
N ALA A 78 2.15 13.09 -4.53
CA ALA A 78 0.72 13.17 -4.24
C ALA A 78 0.40 13.07 -2.73
N LEU A 79 1.41 12.82 -1.89
CA LEU A 79 1.30 12.79 -0.43
C LEU A 79 1.78 14.08 0.25
N ALA A 80 2.35 15.02 -0.52
CA ALA A 80 2.90 16.28 -0.04
C ALA A 80 1.83 17.36 0.15
#